data_AF-A0A8J5NNF8-F1
#
_entry.id   AF-A0A8J5NNF8-F1
#
_cell.length_a   1.000
_cell.length_b   1.000
_cell.length_c   1.000
_cell.angle_alpha   90.00
_cell.angle_beta   90.00
_cell.angle_gamma   90.00
#
_symmetry.space_group_name_H-M   'P 1'
#
loop_
_entity.id
_entity.type
_entity.pdbx_description
1 polymer ?
#
loop_
_entity_poly.entity_id
_entity_poly.type
_entity_poly.pdbx_seq_one_letter_code
_entity_poly.pdbx_strand_id
1 'polypeptide(L)'
;MARLTERIAIFAPLQTMICWLVRPTTERRARLCEDYVPRERQLTTPHPQWFDLLLWGSLREAAIERQDLYATDEFQRIYFDALRLVNWSYQPLDGQVTDPQTGHVD
;
A
#
# COMPACT_ATOMS: atom_id res chain seq x y z
N MET A 1 19.44 -0.83 13.58
CA MET A 1 18.04 -0.85 14.06
C MET A 1 17.06 -0.23 13.06
N ALA A 2 17.36 0.93 12.43
CA ALA A 2 16.47 1.61 11.45
C ALA A 2 15.87 0.70 10.35
N ARG A 3 16.69 -0.14 9.69
CA ARG A 3 16.23 -1.04 8.62
C ARG A 3 15.16 -2.06 9.05
N LEU A 4 15.04 -2.38 10.33
CA LEU A 4 14.03 -3.32 10.83
C LEU A 4 12.67 -2.63 11.03
N THR A 5 12.68 -1.42 11.60
CA THR A 5 11.47 -0.63 11.82
C THR A 5 10.77 -0.29 10.51
N GLU A 6 11.52 0.15 9.49
CA GLU A 6 10.98 0.46 8.16
C GLU A 6 10.41 -0.78 7.45
N ARG A 7 11.10 -1.91 7.58
CA ARG A 7 10.61 -3.20 7.09
C ARG A 7 9.26 -3.54 7.72
N ILE A 8 9.17 -3.43 9.04
CA ILE A 8 7.92 -3.69 9.75
C ILE A 8 6.83 -2.69 9.33
N ALA A 9 7.18 -1.42 9.10
CA ALA A 9 6.24 -0.36 8.75
C ALA A 9 5.50 -0.60 7.43
N ILE A 10 6.16 -1.14 6.40
CA ILE A 10 5.50 -1.47 5.12
C ILE A 10 4.79 -2.83 5.19
N PHE A 11 5.39 -3.82 5.86
CA PHE A 11 4.85 -5.18 5.88
C PHE A 11 3.64 -5.34 6.80
N ALA A 12 3.55 -4.63 7.93
CA ALA A 12 2.44 -4.78 8.86
C ALA A 12 1.08 -4.37 8.27
N PRO A 13 0.95 -3.23 7.55
CA PRO A 13 -0.28 -2.87 6.87
C PRO A 13 -0.64 -3.86 5.74
N LEU A 14 0.35 -4.25 4.93
CA LEU A 14 0.16 -5.24 3.86
C LEU A 14 -0.32 -6.59 4.42
N GLN A 15 0.29 -7.06 5.52
CA GLN A 15 -0.14 -8.28 6.22
C GLN A 15 -1.59 -8.16 6.69
N THR A 16 -1.97 -7.02 7.26
CA THR A 16 -3.33 -6.79 7.76
C THR A 16 -4.34 -6.85 6.62
N MET A 17 -4.01 -6.23 5.48
CA MET A 17 -4.82 -6.27 4.27
C MET A 17 -4.96 -7.69 3.72
N ILE A 18 -3.86 -8.45 3.58
CA ILE A 18 -3.90 -9.85 3.13
C ILE A 18 -4.77 -10.70 4.06
N CYS A 19 -4.62 -10.52 5.38
CA CYS A 19 -5.45 -11.22 6.36
C CYS A 19 -6.95 -10.92 6.19
N TRP A 20 -7.29 -9.69 5.84
CA TRP A 20 -8.67 -9.30 5.56
C TRP A 20 -9.16 -9.88 4.22
N LEU A 21 -8.37 -9.83 3.15
CA LEU A 21 -8.73 -10.42 1.85
C LEU A 21 -9.02 -11.92 1.94
N VAL A 22 -8.22 -12.66 2.71
CA VAL A 22 -8.42 -14.10 2.95
C VAL A 22 -9.66 -14.38 3.82
N ARG A 23 -10.02 -13.46 4.72
CA ARG A 23 -11.16 -13.62 5.63
C ARG A 23 -11.81 -12.27 5.94
N PRO A 24 -12.79 -11.83 5.15
CA PRO A 24 -13.34 -10.48 5.25
C PRO A 24 -14.40 -10.38 6.36
N THR A 25 -13.97 -10.43 7.63
CA THR A 25 -14.86 -10.18 8.78
C THR A 25 -14.86 -8.70 9.17
N THR A 26 -15.92 -8.25 9.85
CA THR A 26 -16.04 -6.88 10.37
C THR A 26 -14.87 -6.51 11.29
N GLU A 27 -14.45 -7.44 12.15
CA GLU A 27 -13.34 -7.23 13.10
C GLU A 27 -12.00 -7.06 12.39
N ARG A 28 -11.77 -7.78 11.29
CA ARG A 28 -10.55 -7.65 10.48
C ARG A 28 -10.58 -6.38 9.65
N ARG A 29 -11.74 -6.02 9.11
CA ARG A 29 -11.94 -4.75 8.38
C ARG A 29 -11.63 -3.55 9.27
N ALA A 30 -12.04 -3.59 10.54
CA ALA A 30 -11.77 -2.53 11.51
C ALA A 30 -10.28 -2.32 11.84
N ARG A 31 -9.39 -3.24 11.44
CA ARG A 31 -7.93 -3.13 11.64
C ARG A 31 -7.21 -2.51 10.45
N LEU A 32 -7.89 -2.32 9.32
CA LEU A 32 -7.31 -1.68 8.15
C LEU A 32 -7.16 -0.18 8.40
N CYS A 33 -6.05 0.41 7.96
CA CYS A 33 -6.01 1.87 7.83
C CYS A 33 -6.91 2.31 6.68
N GLU A 34 -7.27 3.59 6.65
CA GLU A 34 -8.24 4.16 5.71
C GLU A 34 -7.93 3.83 4.24
N ASP A 35 -6.66 3.91 3.84
CA ASP A 35 -6.23 3.62 2.46
C ASP A 35 -6.39 2.14 2.06
N TYR A 36 -6.39 1.23 3.04
CA TYR A 36 -6.55 -0.20 2.80
C TYR A 36 -8.01 -0.64 2.76
N VAL A 37 -8.93 0.16 3.31
CA VAL A 37 -10.36 -0.15 3.24
C VAL A 37 -10.81 -0.15 1.78
N PRO A 38 -11.53 -1.20 1.33
CA PRO A 38 -12.00 -1.25 -0.05
C PRO A 38 -12.97 -0.11 -0.35
N ARG A 39 -12.72 0.55 -1.47
CA ARG A 39 -13.65 1.52 -2.04
C ARG A 39 -14.70 0.78 -2.88
N GLU A 40 -15.84 1.42 -3.09
CA GLU A 40 -16.98 0.82 -3.80
C GLU A 40 -16.58 0.19 -5.14
N ARG A 41 -15.79 0.90 -5.97
CA ARG A 41 -15.31 0.38 -7.26
C ARG A 41 -14.48 -0.90 -7.13
N GLN A 42 -13.71 -1.05 -6.05
CA GLN A 42 -12.94 -2.28 -5.81
C GLN A 42 -13.86 -3.48 -5.53
N LEU A 43 -15.08 -3.23 -5.07
CA LEU A 43 -16.06 -4.28 -4.79
C LEU A 43 -16.96 -4.58 -5.99
N THR A 44 -17.15 -3.63 -6.89
CA THR A 44 -18.13 -3.72 -7.99
C THR A 44 -17.51 -3.96 -9.36
N THR A 45 -16.25 -3.60 -9.58
CA THR A 45 -15.59 -3.67 -10.89
C THR A 45 -14.65 -4.88 -10.97
N PRO A 46 -14.83 -5.81 -11.92
CA PRO A 46 -13.90 -6.92 -12.14
C PRO A 46 -12.50 -6.42 -12.53
N HIS A 47 -11.49 -6.91 -11.83
CA HIS A 47 -10.10 -6.50 -12.01
C HIS A 47 -9.12 -7.64 -11.66
N PRO A 48 -7.85 -7.58 -12.07
CA PRO A 48 -6.85 -8.58 -11.69
C PRO A 48 -6.65 -8.62 -10.17
N GLN A 49 -6.64 -9.83 -9.59
CA GLN A 49 -6.52 -10.04 -8.13
C GLN A 49 -5.34 -9.31 -7.47
N TRP A 50 -4.26 -9.06 -8.23
CA TRP A 50 -3.08 -8.39 -7.68
C TRP A 50 -3.28 -6.88 -7.48
N PHE A 51 -4.26 -6.23 -8.13
CA PHE A 51 -4.58 -4.82 -7.86
C PHE A 51 -5.05 -4.58 -6.43
N ASP A 52 -5.68 -5.57 -5.79
CA ASP A 52 -6.03 -5.49 -4.36
C ASP A 52 -4.80 -5.26 -3.48
N LEU A 53 -3.61 -5.63 -3.97
CA LEU A 53 -2.34 -5.51 -3.26
C LEU A 53 -1.67 -4.13 -3.40
N LEU A 54 -2.22 -3.23 -4.21
CA LEU A 54 -1.72 -1.86 -4.29
C LEU A 54 -2.09 -1.13 -2.98
N LEU A 55 -1.09 -0.64 -2.26
CA LEU A 55 -1.23 -0.14 -0.89
C LEU A 55 -2.10 1.12 -0.77
N TRP A 56 -2.09 1.98 -1.79
CA TRP A 56 -2.84 3.24 -1.77
C TRP A 56 -4.23 3.06 -2.40
N GLY A 57 -5.28 3.35 -1.64
CA GLY A 57 -6.67 3.20 -2.10
C GLY A 57 -6.98 4.02 -3.36
N SER A 58 -6.43 5.23 -3.47
CA SER A 58 -6.55 6.08 -4.65
C SER A 58 -5.82 5.52 -5.88
N LEU A 59 -4.63 4.94 -5.70
CA LEU A 59 -3.90 4.26 -6.78
C LEU A 59 -4.66 3.04 -7.27
N ARG A 60 -5.23 2.24 -6.35
CA ARG A 60 -6.11 1.11 -6.70
C ARG A 60 -7.26 1.54 -7.58
N GLU A 61 -7.98 2.57 -7.15
CA GLU A 61 -9.15 3.07 -7.89
C GLU A 61 -8.75 3.56 -9.29
N ALA A 62 -7.65 4.30 -9.39
CA ALA A 62 -7.08 4.76 -10.65
C ALA A 62 -6.66 3.63 -11.59
N ALA A 63 -6.09 2.54 -11.05
CA ALA A 63 -5.66 1.38 -11.83
C ALA A 63 -6.86 0.54 -12.31
N ILE A 64 -7.87 0.36 -11.46
CA ILE A 64 -9.13 -0.33 -11.79
C ILE A 64 -9.93 0.42 -12.86
N GLU A 65 -9.91 1.75 -12.86
CA GLU A 65 -10.58 2.55 -13.90
C GLU A 65 -9.88 2.45 -15.26
N ARG A 66 -8.56 2.28 -15.27
CA ARG A 66 -7.70 2.32 -16.47
C ARG A 66 -6.94 1.01 -16.64
N GLN A 67 -7.67 -0.10 -16.58
CA GLN A 67 -7.07 -1.44 -16.60
C GLN A 67 -6.31 -1.71 -17.89
N ASP A 68 -6.73 -1.11 -19.01
CA ASP A 68 -6.04 -1.17 -20.30
C ASP A 68 -4.60 -0.64 -20.23
N LEU A 69 -4.31 0.28 -19.30
CA LEU A 69 -2.99 0.86 -19.09
C LEU A 69 -2.22 0.17 -17.96
N TYR A 70 -2.90 -0.20 -16.88
CA TYR A 70 -2.25 -0.65 -15.65
C TYR A 70 -2.32 -2.15 -15.40
N ALA A 71 -3.20 -2.91 -16.05
CA ALA A 71 -3.29 -4.37 -15.90
C ALA A 71 -2.22 -5.09 -16.75
N THR A 72 -0.98 -4.63 -16.67
CA THR A 72 0.15 -5.15 -17.44
C THR A 72 1.19 -5.75 -16.51
N ASP A 73 1.90 -6.78 -17.00
CA ASP A 73 3.01 -7.40 -16.26
C ASP A 73 4.12 -6.40 -15.96
N GLU A 74 4.32 -5.41 -16.84
CA GLU A 74 5.29 -4.34 -16.65
C GLU A 74 4.93 -3.46 -15.45
N PHE A 75 3.70 -2.96 -15.38
CA PHE A 75 3.27 -2.13 -14.26
C PHE A 75 3.29 -2.92 -12.94
N GLN A 76 2.84 -4.18 -12.97
CA GLN A 76 2.92 -5.08 -11.83
C GLN A 76 4.36 -5.18 -11.30
N ARG A 77 5.31 -5.47 -12.20
CA ARG A 77 6.73 -5.60 -11.84
C ARG A 77 7.28 -4.30 -11.27
N ILE A 78 7.06 -3.17 -11.94
CA ILE A 78 7.53 -1.85 -11.49
C ILE A 78 6.99 -1.54 -10.08
N TYR A 79 5.70 -1.79 -9.85
CA TYR A 79 5.08 -1.54 -8.56
C TYR A 79 5.71 -2.38 -7.44
N PHE A 80 5.79 -3.70 -7.61
CA PHE A 80 6.35 -4.57 -6.57
C PHE A 80 7.86 -4.36 -6.38
N ASP A 81 8.60 -4.02 -7.44
CA ASP A 81 10.01 -3.64 -7.31
C ASP A 81 10.17 -2.34 -6.51
N ALA A 82 9.29 -1.36 -6.70
CA ALA A 82 9.32 -0.08 -5.95
C ALA A 82 9.02 -0.25 -4.45
N LEU A 83 8.34 -1.33 -4.04
CA LEU A 83 8.13 -1.65 -2.62
C LEU A 83 9.39 -2.22 -1.94
N ARG A 84 10.43 -2.56 -2.69
CA ARG A 84 11.68 -3.05 -2.10
C ARG A 84 12.48 -1.87 -1.56
N LEU A 85 12.71 -1.85 -0.25
CA LEU A 85 13.54 -0.85 0.43
C LEU A 85 14.95 -0.69 -0.15
N VAL A 86 15.52 -1.72 -0.78
CA VAL A 86 16.83 -1.63 -1.46
C VAL A 86 16.81 -0.66 -2.64
N ASN A 87 15.63 -0.39 -3.20
CA ASN A 87 15.43 0.51 -4.32
C ASN A 87 15.10 1.95 -3.87
N TRP A 88 14.99 2.21 -2.56
CA TRP A 88 14.79 3.55 -2.04
C TRP A 88 16.15 4.22 -1.88
N SER A 89 16.43 5.20 -2.74
CA SER A 89 17.67 6.00 -2.71
C SER A 89 17.73 7.01 -1.56
N TYR A 90 16.66 7.08 -0.78
CA TYR A 90 16.48 7.97 0.35
C TYR A 90 16.96 7.28 1.64
N GLN A 91 17.67 8.03 2.50
CA GLN A 91 17.94 7.58 3.86
C GLN A 91 16.59 7.44 4.58
N PRO A 92 16.46 6.52 5.54
CA PRO A 92 15.25 6.37 6.38
C PRO A 92 14.66 7.68 6.91
N LEU A 93 15.53 8.64 7.20
CA LEU A 93 15.21 9.95 7.75
C LEU A 93 14.63 10.93 6.71
N ASP A 94 14.87 10.72 5.43
CA ASP A 94 14.37 11.61 4.36
C ASP A 94 12.85 11.46 4.15
N GLY A 95 12.26 10.38 4.68
CA GLY A 95 10.81 10.17 4.72
C GLY A 95 10.12 10.75 5.96
N GLN A 96 10.87 11.25 6.95
CA GLN A 96 10.27 11.86 8.12
C GLN A 96 9.97 13.33 7.84
N VAL A 97 8.67 13.68 7.80
CA VAL A 97 8.24 15.08 7.73
C VAL A 97 8.54 15.70 9.09
N THR A 98 9.56 16.54 9.14
CA THR A 98 9.84 17.35 10.33
C THR A 98 8.74 18.38 10.45
N ASP A 99 8.11 18.48 11.63
CA ASP A 99 7.23 19.61 11.92
C ASP A 99 8.07 20.91 11.80
N PRO A 100 7.76 21.82 10.87
CA PRO A 100 8.55 23.01 10.63
C PRO A 100 8.63 23.95 11.85
N GLN A 101 7.69 23.83 12.77
CA GLN A 101 7.59 24.70 13.95
C GLN A 101 8.30 24.10 15.18
N THR A 102 8.29 22.79 15.34
CA THR A 102 8.84 22.13 16.54
C THR A 102 10.16 21.40 16.28
N GLY A 103 10.49 21.12 15.02
CA GLY A 103 11.67 20.32 14.64
C GLY A 103 11.60 18.87 15.11
N HIS A 104 10.42 18.42 15.59
CA HIS A 104 10.22 17.06 16.02
C HIS A 104 10.07 16.13 14.81
N VAL A 105 10.53 14.89 15.00
CA VAL A 105 10.57 13.87 13.95
C VAL A 105 9.75 12.69 14.44
N ASP A 106 8.57 12.46 13.85
CA ASP A 106 7.68 11.34 14.16
C ASP A 106 8.14 10.03 13.50
#